data_AF-A0A2E1Q586-F1
#
_entry.id   AF-A0A2E1Q586-F1
#
_cell.length_a   1.000
_cell.length_b   1.000
_cell.length_c   1.000
_cell.angle_alpha   90.00
_cell.angle_beta   90.00
_cell.angle_gamma   90.00
#
_symmetry.space_group_name_H-M   'P 1'
#
loop_
_entity.id
_entity.type
_entity.pdbx_description
1 polymer ?
#
loop_
_entity_poly.entity_id
_entity_poly.type
_entity_poly.pdbx_seq_one_letter_code
_entity_poly.pdbx_strand_id
1 'polypeptide(L)'
;MRLPLIHLNEVLEWEKEQSPKITPSLREAFDCGEPTLNVFLSRYARQSEEQNTARTWVALDKPNKKIVGYVSISNTSIEKQDAASAVRSYVNPIPALLIARLAVDQTYKR
;
A
#
# COMPACT_ATOMS: atom_id res chain seq x y z
N MET A 1 -22.86 31.58 -3.04
CA MET A 1 -21.75 31.74 -2.08
C MET A 1 -20.69 30.71 -2.46
N ARG A 2 -19.64 31.17 -3.15
CA ARG A 2 -18.62 30.33 -3.82
C ARG A 2 -17.50 30.12 -2.80
N LEU A 3 -17.33 28.89 -2.31
CA LEU A 3 -16.17 28.56 -1.47
C LEU A 3 -14.91 28.69 -2.33
N PRO A 4 -13.85 29.39 -1.86
CA PRO A 4 -12.61 29.49 -2.61
C PRO A 4 -11.96 28.11 -2.66
N LEU A 5 -11.76 27.62 -3.89
CA LEU A 5 -10.92 26.48 -4.20
C LEU A 5 -9.51 26.79 -3.67
N ILE A 6 -9.17 26.21 -2.52
CA ILE A 6 -7.77 26.08 -2.12
C ILE A 6 -7.11 25.27 -3.22
N HIS A 7 -6.10 25.87 -3.82
CA HIS A 7 -5.30 25.34 -4.91
C HIS A 7 -4.57 24.08 -4.39
N LEU A 8 -5.20 22.91 -4.50
CA LEU A 8 -4.66 21.60 -4.09
C LEU A 8 -3.51 21.10 -5.00
N ASN A 9 -2.94 21.98 -5.83
CA ASN A 9 -1.85 21.63 -6.75
C ASN A 9 -0.44 21.75 -6.12
N GLU A 10 -0.30 22.18 -4.86
CA GLU A 10 1.04 22.28 -4.22
C GLU A 10 1.29 21.27 -3.08
N VAL A 11 0.26 20.69 -2.45
CA VAL A 11 0.45 19.74 -1.31
C VAL A 11 0.59 18.27 -1.78
N LEU A 12 0.43 18.01 -3.07
CA LEU A 12 0.47 16.65 -3.66
C LEU A 12 1.64 16.41 -4.62
N GLU A 13 2.61 17.33 -4.70
CA GLU A 13 3.94 17.05 -5.25
C GLU A 13 4.72 16.16 -4.25
N TRP A 14 4.22 14.95 -3.99
CA TRP A 14 5.03 13.93 -3.34
C TRP A 14 6.14 13.59 -4.33
N GLU A 15 7.38 13.92 -3.99
CA GLU A 15 8.60 13.59 -4.75
C GLU A 15 8.51 12.17 -5.32
N LYS A 16 8.08 12.07 -6.58
CA LYS A 16 8.36 10.91 -7.44
C LYS A 16 9.86 10.85 -7.77
N GLU A 17 10.62 11.86 -7.37
CA GLU A 17 12.05 12.01 -7.57
C GLU A 17 12.81 10.95 -6.75
N GLN A 18 13.21 9.88 -7.45
CA GLN A 18 14.24 8.91 -7.07
C GLN A 18 13.87 7.82 -6.05
N SER A 19 12.63 7.32 -6.06
CA SER A 19 12.42 5.95 -5.55
C SER A 19 13.27 4.98 -6.40
N PRO A 20 14.17 4.18 -5.79
CA PRO A 20 14.97 3.22 -6.54
C PRO A 20 14.05 2.31 -7.36
N LYS A 21 14.37 2.14 -8.65
CA LYS A 21 13.58 1.29 -9.55
C LYS A 21 13.58 -0.13 -8.99
N ILE A 22 12.42 -0.55 -8.46
CA ILE A 22 12.20 -1.94 -8.06
C ILE A 22 12.14 -2.78 -9.34
N THR A 23 13.17 -3.59 -9.57
CA THR A 23 13.20 -4.49 -10.72
C THR A 23 12.33 -5.71 -10.46
N PRO A 24 11.84 -6.40 -11.51
CA PRO A 24 11.16 -7.68 -11.37
C PRO A 24 11.95 -8.69 -10.52
N SER A 25 13.27 -8.77 -10.74
CA SER A 25 14.16 -9.67 -10.00
C SER A 25 14.19 -9.40 -8.48
N LEU A 26 14.07 -8.14 -8.04
CA LEU A 26 14.01 -7.83 -6.61
C LEU A 26 12.72 -8.33 -5.96
N ARG A 27 11.62 -8.37 -6.71
CA ARG A 27 10.33 -8.88 -6.22
C ARG A 27 10.28 -10.41 -6.22
N GLU A 28 10.96 -11.04 -7.18
CA GLU A 28 11.10 -12.50 -7.26
C GLU A 28 12.00 -13.06 -6.15
N ALA A 29 12.99 -12.29 -5.70
CA ALA A 29 13.88 -12.66 -4.60
C ALA A 29 13.28 -12.48 -3.20
N PHE A 30 12.11 -11.84 -3.08
CA PHE A 30 11.43 -11.65 -1.80
C PHE A 30 10.78 -12.96 -1.33
N ASP A 31 11.02 -13.33 -0.07
CA ASP A 31 10.36 -14.48 0.53
C ASP A 31 9.94 -14.17 1.98
N CYS A 32 8.64 -14.10 2.23
CA CYS A 32 8.07 -13.98 3.58
C CYS A 32 7.59 -15.31 4.18
N GLY A 33 7.82 -16.43 3.51
CA GLY A 33 7.36 -17.76 3.92
C GLY A 33 5.88 -18.06 3.62
N GLU A 34 5.14 -17.07 3.08
CA GLU A 34 3.76 -17.24 2.62
C GLU A 34 3.70 -17.13 1.09
N PRO A 35 3.57 -18.25 0.36
CA PRO A 35 3.64 -18.26 -1.10
C PRO A 35 2.65 -17.31 -1.78
N THR A 36 1.44 -17.15 -1.22
CA THR A 36 0.42 -16.26 -1.81
C THR A 36 0.83 -14.78 -1.77
N LEU A 37 1.53 -14.36 -0.71
CA LEU A 37 2.07 -13.00 -0.57
C LEU A 37 3.28 -12.77 -1.47
N ASN A 38 4.18 -13.76 -1.58
CA ASN A 38 5.34 -13.69 -2.50
C ASN A 38 4.88 -13.59 -3.96
N VAL A 39 3.90 -14.41 -4.36
CA VAL A 39 3.32 -14.39 -5.71
C VAL A 39 2.60 -13.07 -5.97
N PHE A 40 1.88 -12.53 -4.99
CA PHE A 40 1.27 -11.21 -5.12
C PHE A 40 2.29 -10.13 -5.45
N LEU A 41 3.37 -10.03 -4.66
CA LEU A 41 4.37 -8.98 -4.85
C LEU A 41 5.04 -9.09 -6.23
N SER A 42 5.42 -10.30 -6.64
CA SER A 42 6.12 -10.54 -7.91
C SER A 42 5.25 -10.33 -9.15
N ARG A 43 3.97 -10.75 -9.12
CA ARG A 43 3.11 -10.78 -10.32
C ARG A 43 2.01 -9.72 -10.34
N TYR A 44 1.40 -9.41 -9.20
CA TYR A 44 0.12 -8.69 -9.15
C TYR A 44 0.20 -7.28 -8.57
N ALA A 45 1.23 -6.95 -7.78
CA ALA A 45 1.36 -5.63 -7.15
C ALA A 45 1.36 -4.48 -8.19
N ARG A 46 2.13 -4.64 -9.28
CA ARG A 46 2.18 -3.65 -10.37
C ARG A 46 0.86 -3.52 -11.11
N GLN A 47 0.21 -4.64 -11.43
CA GLN A 47 -1.08 -4.63 -12.11
C GLN A 47 -2.15 -3.95 -11.25
N SER A 48 -2.13 -4.20 -9.94
CA SER A 48 -3.07 -3.57 -9.00
C SER A 48 -2.93 -2.05 -8.97
N GLU A 49 -1.69 -1.55 -9.07
CA GLU A 49 -1.39 -0.11 -9.19
C GLU A 49 -1.82 0.47 -10.54
N GLU A 50 -1.51 -0.21 -11.64
CA GLU A 50 -1.91 0.22 -12.99
C GLU A 50 -3.44 0.29 -13.13
N GLN A 51 -4.16 -0.58 -12.41
CA GLN A 51 -5.62 -0.59 -12.36
C GLN A 51 -6.21 0.32 -11.27
N ASN A 52 -5.39 1.04 -10.50
CA ASN A 52 -5.79 1.90 -9.39
C ASN A 52 -6.63 1.19 -8.30
N THR A 53 -6.45 -0.13 -8.13
CA THR A 53 -7.20 -0.94 -7.15
C THR A 53 -6.46 -1.05 -5.81
N ALA A 54 -5.13 -0.99 -5.84
CA ALA A 54 -4.29 -0.95 -4.65
C ALA A 54 -2.99 -0.20 -4.96
N ARG A 55 -2.39 0.38 -3.92
CA ARG A 55 -1.03 0.92 -3.99
C ARG A 55 -0.11 0.12 -3.09
N THR A 56 1.07 -0.23 -3.59
CA THR A 56 2.05 -1.07 -2.89
C THR A 56 3.31 -0.29 -2.59
N TRP A 57 3.70 -0.27 -1.33
CA TRP A 57 4.97 0.30 -0.88
C TRP A 57 5.87 -0.83 -0.39
N VAL A 58 7.17 -0.70 -0.67
CA VAL A 58 8.19 -1.66 -0.26
C VAL A 58 9.19 -0.99 0.66
N ALA A 59 9.61 -1.71 1.69
CA ALA A 59 10.78 -1.37 2.48
C ALA A 59 12.01 -1.99 1.82
N LEU A 60 13.04 -1.18 1.60
CA LEU A 60 14.28 -1.61 0.96
C LEU A 60 15.45 -1.51 1.93
N ASP A 61 16.20 -2.59 2.03
CA ASP A 61 17.59 -2.55 2.45
C ASP A 61 18.42 -2.01 1.28
N LYS A 62 18.77 -0.72 1.35
CA LYS A 62 19.52 -0.02 0.29
C LYS A 62 20.92 -0.63 0.06
N PRO A 63 21.75 -0.88 1.10
CA PRO A 63 23.04 -1.56 0.93
C PRO A 63 22.96 -2.87 0.15
N ASN A 64 22.01 -3.73 0.52
CA ASN A 64 21.88 -5.08 -0.06
C ASN A 64 20.96 -5.11 -1.29
N LYS A 65 20.37 -3.98 -1.66
CA LYS A 65 19.34 -3.85 -2.70
C LYS A 65 18.24 -4.91 -2.54
N LYS A 66 17.78 -5.17 -1.31
CA LYS A 66 16.81 -6.24 -1.02
C LYS A 66 15.48 -5.64 -0.52
N ILE A 67 14.35 -6.20 -0.97
CA ILE A 67 13.06 -5.92 -0.36
C ILE A 67 13.00 -6.66 0.97
N VAL A 68 12.79 -5.94 2.06
CA VAL A 68 12.71 -6.53 3.42
C VAL A 68 11.27 -6.63 3.93
N GLY A 69 10.34 -5.96 3.25
CA GLY A 69 8.91 -6.04 3.53
C GLY A 69 8.12 -5.19 2.55
N TYR A 70 6.81 -5.38 2.55
CA TYR A 70 5.91 -4.56 1.76
C TYR A 70 4.53 -4.45 2.41
N VAL A 71 3.80 -3.39 2.04
CA VAL A 71 2.39 -3.20 2.36
C VAL A 71 1.63 -2.84 1.08
N SER A 72 0.45 -3.41 0.90
CA SER A 72 -0.48 -3.07 -0.17
C SER A 72 -1.78 -2.55 0.45
N ILE A 73 -2.19 -1.35 0.05
CA ILE A 73 -3.36 -0.66 0.60
C ILE A 73 -4.38 -0.36 -0.51
N SER A 74 -5.65 -0.60 -0.21
CA SER A 74 -6.78 -0.30 -1.09
C SER A 74 -7.76 0.64 -0.41
N ASN A 75 -8.45 1.48 -1.19
CA ASN A 75 -9.58 2.26 -0.68
C ASN A 75 -10.75 1.33 -0.39
N THR A 76 -11.43 1.53 0.74
CA THR A 76 -12.63 0.76 1.10
C THR A 76 -13.59 1.61 1.93
N SER A 77 -14.73 1.03 2.28
CA SER A 77 -15.66 1.61 3.24
C SER A 77 -16.22 0.52 4.16
N ILE A 78 -16.55 0.89 5.39
CA ILE A 78 -17.10 0.00 6.41
C ILE A 78 -18.56 0.37 6.64
N GLU A 79 -19.44 -0.63 6.53
CA GLU A 79 -20.86 -0.46 6.87
C GLU A 79 -21.01 -0.19 8.37
N LYS A 80 -21.90 0.73 8.74
CA LYS A 80 -22.10 1.13 10.15
C LYS A 80 -22.43 -0.04 11.08
N GLN A 81 -23.11 -1.06 10.58
CA GLN A 81 -23.47 -2.25 11.35
C GLN A 81 -22.24 -3.08 11.75
N ASP A 82 -21.20 -3.08 10.92
CA ASP A 82 -19.95 -3.84 11.13
C ASP A 82 -18.88 -3.01 11.85
N ALA A 83 -19.13 -1.72 12.05
CA ALA A 83 -18.18 -0.79 12.63
C ALA A 83 -18.05 -0.93 14.16
N ALA A 84 -16.81 -0.79 14.66
CA ALA A 84 -16.54 -0.68 16.08
C ALA A 84 -17.27 0.53 16.68
N SER A 85 -17.73 0.42 17.93
CA SER A 85 -18.52 1.45 18.61
C SER A 85 -17.87 2.84 18.58
N ALA A 86 -16.54 2.89 18.67
CA ALA A 86 -15.74 4.11 18.65
C ALA A 86 -15.92 4.98 17.39
N VAL A 87 -16.34 4.40 16.25
CA VAL A 87 -16.45 5.12 14.97
C VAL A 87 -17.88 5.11 14.40
N ARG A 88 -18.87 4.56 15.11
CA ARG A 88 -20.26 4.45 14.63
C ARG A 88 -20.95 5.79 14.36
N SER A 89 -20.51 6.86 15.01
CA SER A 89 -21.04 8.22 14.82
C SER A 89 -20.57 8.87 13.51
N TYR A 90 -19.61 8.28 12.79
CA TYR A 90 -19.07 8.86 11.56
C TYR A 90 -20.06 8.76 10.38
N VAL A 91 -19.69 9.30 9.23
CA VAL A 91 -20.50 9.24 7.98
C VAL A 91 -20.75 7.78 7.55
N ASN A 92 -21.85 7.53 6.83
CA ASN A 92 -22.22 6.18 6.35
C ASN A 92 -22.18 6.11 4.81
N PRO A 93 -21.45 5.16 4.19
CA PRO A 93 -20.53 4.22 4.83
C PRO A 93 -19.26 4.92 5.35
N ILE A 94 -18.58 4.32 6.33
CA ILE A 94 -17.40 4.91 6.98
C ILE A 94 -16.20 4.74 6.04
N PRO A 95 -15.55 5.81 5.55
CA PRO A 95 -14.39 5.69 4.68
C PRO A 95 -13.20 5.07 5.41
N ALA A 96 -12.49 4.16 4.75
CA ALA A 96 -11.34 3.48 5.31
C ALA A 96 -10.29 3.11 4.26
N LEU A 97 -9.09 2.79 4.74
CA LEU A 97 -8.04 2.16 3.94
C LEU A 97 -7.86 0.72 4.43
N LEU A 98 -7.97 -0.23 3.50
CA LEU A 98 -7.72 -1.64 3.77
C LEU A 98 -6.24 -1.94 3.62
N ILE A 99 -5.60 -2.42 4.68
CA ILE A 99 -4.31 -3.10 4.56
C ILE A 99 -4.59 -4.49 3.96
N ALA A 100 -4.59 -4.56 2.63
CA ALA A 100 -4.94 -5.77 1.91
C ALA A 100 -3.88 -6.86 2.10
N ARG A 101 -2.60 -6.44 2.15
CA ARG A 101 -1.45 -7.34 2.32
C ARG A 101 -0.35 -6.64 3.10
N LEU A 102 0.28 -7.38 4.01
CA LEU A 102 1.45 -6.95 4.78
C LEU A 102 2.38 -8.16 4.92
N ALA A 103 3.64 -7.98 4.56
CA ALA A 103 4.63 -9.06 4.63
C ALA A 103 6.01 -8.52 5.01
N VAL A 104 6.76 -9.34 5.76
CA VAL A 104 8.17 -9.12 6.11
C VAL A 104 8.96 -10.33 5.64
N ASP A 105 10.09 -10.10 4.98
CA ASP A 105 10.98 -11.16 4.49
C ASP A 105 11.46 -12.02 5.66
N GLN A 106 11.57 -13.34 5.45
CA GLN A 106 11.93 -14.30 6.50
C GLN A 106 13.26 -13.95 7.18
N THR A 107 14.23 -13.39 6.44
CA THR A 107 15.54 -13.04 7.00
C THR A 107 15.52 -11.77 7.87
N TYR A 108 14.37 -11.09 7.97
CA TYR A 108 14.16 -9.86 8.76
C TYR A 108 13.05 -10.00 9.81
N LYS A 109 12.46 -11.18 9.96
CA LYS A 109 11.53 -11.46 11.07
C LYS A 109 12.33 -11.61 12.38
N ARG A 110 11.82 -11.04 13.46
CA ARG A 110 12.32 -11.24 14.83
C ARG A 110 11.58 -12.38 15.50
#